data_AF-A0A4U6U360-F1
#
_entry.id   AF-A0A4U6U360-F1
#
_cell.length_a   1.000
_cell.length_b   1.000
_cell.length_c   1.000
_cell.angle_alpha   90.00
_cell.angle_beta   90.00
_cell.angle_gamma   90.00
#
_symmetry.space_group_name_H-M   'P 1'
#
loop_
_entity.id
_entity.type
_entity.pdbx_description
1 polymer ?
#
loop_
_entity_poly.entity_id
_entity_poly.type
_entity_poly.pdbx_seq_one_letter_code
_entity_poly.pdbx_strand_id
1 'polypeptide(L)'
;MEQEVRKSIVRISFDWKPKPEDKRFMVIAGIILSIEDDGSAVIAANSKFFGMKKRFVVNFPNATGYEQEQELDVRKPIKSAGGFYIFAAKPSENGYIKAVRFETQSVQVGDPVHSFVFPREGYITPTGYCRGSVITIVSKGIEEPAGAEPQVEE
;
A
#
# COMPACT_ATOMS: atom_id res chain seq x y z
N MET A 1 -3.62 10.29 -11.44
CA MET A 1 -2.73 9.13 -11.22
C MET A 1 -2.15 9.12 -9.82
N GLU A 2 -1.41 10.15 -9.39
CA GLU A 2 -0.81 10.18 -8.03
C GLU A 2 -1.86 10.14 -6.90
N GLN A 3 -2.96 10.88 -7.04
CA GLN A 3 -4.08 10.81 -6.08
C GLN A 3 -4.77 9.43 -6.05
N GLU A 4 -4.76 8.71 -7.17
CA GLU A 4 -5.33 7.37 -7.26
C GLU A 4 -4.43 6.33 -6.57
N VAL A 5 -3.10 6.47 -6.71
CA VAL A 5 -2.13 5.62 -6.01
C VAL A 5 -2.13 5.90 -4.52
N ARG A 6 -2.33 7.16 -4.10
CA ARG A 6 -2.43 7.52 -2.67
C ARG A 6 -3.45 6.69 -1.92
N LYS A 7 -4.58 6.32 -2.54
CA LYS A 7 -5.63 5.48 -1.95
C LYS A 7 -5.15 4.07 -1.57
N SER A 8 -4.00 3.65 -2.10
CA SER A 8 -3.35 2.37 -1.79
C SER A 8 -2.19 2.48 -0.81
N ILE A 9 -1.85 3.69 -0.35
CA ILE A 9 -0.72 3.92 0.55
C ILE A 9 -1.23 4.29 1.94
N VAL A 10 -0.84 3.51 2.94
CA VAL A 10 -1.09 3.82 4.36
C VAL A 10 0.14 4.43 5.02
N ARG A 11 -0.07 5.27 6.03
CA ARG A 11 0.99 5.71 6.94
C ARG A 11 1.04 4.80 8.14
N ILE A 12 2.24 4.38 8.52
CA ILE A 12 2.47 3.58 9.72
C ILE A 12 3.45 4.34 10.58
N SER A 13 3.00 4.80 11.74
CA SER A 13 3.81 5.58 12.68
C SER A 13 4.17 4.75 13.91
N PHE A 14 5.39 4.95 14.44
CA PHE A 14 5.89 4.25 15.62
C PHE A 14 7.09 4.97 16.24
N ASP A 15 7.35 4.70 17.51
CA ASP A 15 8.49 5.26 18.23
C ASP A 15 9.78 4.55 17.83
N TRP A 16 10.76 5.26 17.26
CA TRP A 16 12.05 4.65 16.90
C TRP A 16 12.95 4.42 18.12
N LYS A 17 12.92 5.31 19.10
CA LYS A 17 13.71 5.21 20.33
C LYS A 17 12.82 5.00 21.56
N PRO A 18 13.29 4.21 22.56
CA PRO A 18 12.54 3.95 23.79
C PRO A 18 12.60 5.11 24.82
N LYS A 19 13.23 6.25 24.51
CA LYS A 19 13.40 7.35 25.47
C LYS A 19 12.20 8.31 25.39
N PRO A 20 11.48 8.57 26.51
CA PRO A 20 10.25 9.37 26.54
C PRO A 20 10.43 10.83 26.07
N GLU A 21 11.64 11.35 26.26
CA GLU A 21 12.02 12.75 26.03
C GLU A 21 12.29 13.02 24.55
N ASP A 22 12.58 11.97 23.78
CA ASP A 22 12.98 11.98 22.38
C ASP A 22 11.92 11.18 21.60
N LYS A 23 10.69 11.72 21.52
CA LYS A 23 9.62 11.15 20.69
C LYS A 23 9.97 11.29 19.21
N ARG A 24 10.95 10.50 18.76
CA ARG A 24 11.32 10.35 17.35
C ARG A 24 10.29 9.43 16.73
N PHE A 25 9.15 10.02 16.38
CA PHE A 25 8.12 9.37 15.60
C PHE A 25 8.66 9.09 14.21
N MET A 26 8.85 7.82 13.89
CA MET A 26 9.10 7.40 12.52
C MET A 26 7.77 7.13 11.85
N VAL A 27 7.70 7.46 10.56
CA VAL A 27 6.58 7.12 9.70
C VAL A 27 7.13 6.34 8.53
N ILE A 28 6.53 5.21 8.21
CA ILE A 28 6.84 4.44 7.00
C ILE A 28 5.58 4.28 6.17
N ALA A 29 5.75 4.02 4.89
CA ALA A 29 4.64 3.66 4.02
C ALA A 29 4.32 2.17 4.15
N GLY A 30 3.02 1.85 4.12
CA GLY A 30 2.52 0.52 3.83
C GLY A 30 1.69 0.54 2.55
N ILE A 31 1.58 -0.61 1.90
CA ILE A 31 0.86 -0.79 0.63
C ILE A 31 -0.33 -1.69 0.87
N ILE A 32 -1.52 -1.26 0.44
CA ILE A 32 -2.71 -2.10 0.45
C ILE A 32 -2.64 -3.08 -0.72
N LEU A 33 -2.51 -4.38 -0.41
CA LEU A 33 -2.44 -5.48 -1.35
C LEU A 33 -3.83 -5.95 -1.80
N SER A 34 -4.77 -6.03 -0.87
CA SER A 34 -6.15 -6.48 -1.11
C SER A 34 -7.09 -5.88 -0.07
N ILE A 35 -8.39 -5.96 -0.34
CA ILE A 35 -9.46 -5.58 0.59
C ILE A 35 -10.32 -6.82 0.79
N GLU A 36 -10.52 -7.22 2.04
CA GLU A 36 -11.34 -8.35 2.45
C GLU A 36 -12.84 -7.97 2.44
N ASP A 37 -13.71 -8.97 2.46
CA ASP A 37 -15.17 -8.77 2.37
C ASP A 37 -15.73 -7.94 3.54
N ASP A 38 -15.06 -7.98 4.69
CA ASP A 38 -15.43 -7.17 5.86
C ASP A 38 -14.93 -5.71 5.78
N GLY A 39 -14.24 -5.33 4.70
CA GLY A 39 -13.63 -4.02 4.48
C GLY A 39 -12.21 -3.86 5.04
N SER A 40 -11.63 -4.91 5.65
CA SER A 40 -10.25 -4.90 6.13
C SER A 40 -9.26 -4.86 4.97
N ALA A 41 -8.25 -4.00 5.07
CA ALA A 41 -7.18 -3.90 4.08
C ALA A 41 -6.00 -4.78 4.49
N VAL A 42 -5.54 -5.65 3.59
CA VAL A 42 -4.29 -6.41 3.76
C VAL A 42 -3.14 -5.50 3.34
N ILE A 43 -2.21 -5.24 4.24
CA ILE A 43 -1.15 -4.25 4.09
C ILE A 43 0.21 -4.92 4.17
N ALA A 44 1.11 -4.57 3.25
CA ALA A 44 2.53 -4.91 3.32
C ALA A 44 3.38 -3.69 3.67
N ALA A 45 4.32 -3.86 4.59
CA ALA A 45 5.31 -2.85 4.97
C ALA A 45 6.69 -3.48 5.18
N ASN A 46 7.75 -2.68 5.18
CA ASN A 46 9.11 -3.19 5.35
C ASN A 46 9.30 -3.83 6.74
N SER A 47 9.69 -5.10 6.80
CA SER A 47 9.76 -5.88 8.04
C SER A 47 10.83 -5.41 9.02
N LYS A 48 11.86 -4.69 8.55
CA LYS A 48 12.95 -4.17 9.37
C LYS A 48 12.46 -3.32 10.56
N PHE A 49 11.29 -2.69 10.41
CA PHE A 49 10.73 -1.80 11.43
C PHE A 49 9.87 -2.53 12.49
N PHE A 50 9.47 -3.78 12.25
CA PHE A 50 8.53 -4.54 13.10
C PHE A 50 9.18 -5.54 14.05
N GLY A 51 10.52 -5.67 14.02
CA GLY A 51 11.28 -6.59 14.89
C GLY A 51 11.41 -6.16 16.35
N MET A 52 10.88 -4.99 16.73
CA MET A 52 10.90 -4.48 18.10
C MET A 52 9.46 -4.36 18.60
N LYS A 53 9.15 -4.87 19.81
CA LYS A 53 7.83 -4.71 20.46
C LYS A 53 7.53 -3.22 20.64
N LYS A 54 6.85 -2.65 19.67
CA LYS A 54 6.53 -1.23 19.57
C LYS A 54 5.04 -1.07 19.34
N ARG A 55 4.49 0.03 19.83
CA ARG A 55 3.15 0.46 19.46
C ARG A 55 3.24 1.04 18.06
N PHE A 56 2.47 0.48 17.16
CA PHE A 56 2.31 0.98 15.80
C PHE A 56 0.92 1.60 15.73
N VAL A 57 0.84 2.74 15.05
CA VAL A 57 -0.44 3.31 14.64
C VAL A 57 -0.47 3.36 13.11
N VAL A 58 -1.64 3.12 12.54
CA VAL A 58 -1.87 3.22 11.09
C VAL A 58 -2.83 4.38 10.81
N ASN A 59 -2.61 5.08 9.71
CA ASN A 59 -3.54 6.05 9.15
C ASN A 59 -3.84 5.63 7.72
N PHE A 60 -5.11 5.40 7.42
CA PHE A 60 -5.57 5.16 6.05
C PHE A 60 -5.67 6.49 5.29
N PRO A 61 -5.48 6.49 3.96
CA PRO A 61 -5.74 7.67 3.16
C PRO A 61 -7.25 7.97 3.18
N ASN A 62 -7.62 9.25 3.19
CA ASN A 62 -9.01 9.71 3.05
C ASN A 62 -9.10 10.94 2.13
N ALA A 63 -10.31 11.50 1.94
CA ALA A 63 -10.55 12.62 1.02
C ALA A 63 -9.70 13.86 1.35
N THR A 64 -9.45 14.12 2.63
CA THR A 64 -8.71 15.29 3.10
C THR A 64 -7.21 15.04 3.29
N GLY A 65 -6.77 13.78 3.22
CA GLY A 65 -5.38 13.40 3.35
C GLY A 65 -5.24 11.98 3.91
N TYR A 66 -5.31 11.88 5.24
CA TYR A 66 -5.24 10.63 5.99
C TYR A 66 -6.17 10.69 7.21
N GLU A 67 -6.74 9.54 7.58
CA GLU A 67 -7.54 9.33 8.79
C GLU A 67 -6.74 9.57 10.08
N GLN A 68 -7.44 9.65 11.21
CA GLN A 68 -6.80 9.70 12.53
C GLN A 68 -6.02 8.42 12.85
N GLU A 69 -5.10 8.51 13.80
CA GLU A 69 -4.25 7.39 14.20
C GLU A 69 -5.08 6.31 14.89
N GLN A 70 -4.98 5.07 14.38
CA GLN A 70 -5.57 3.89 14.98
C GLN A 70 -4.47 2.91 15.39
N GLU A 71 -4.53 2.41 16.63
CA GLU A 71 -3.55 1.44 17.14
C GLU A 71 -3.65 0.14 16.34
N LEU A 72 -2.49 -0.33 15.86
CA LEU A 72 -2.40 -1.54 15.08
C LEU A 72 -2.18 -2.74 16.01
N ASP A 73 -3.14 -3.66 16.03
CA ASP A 73 -2.97 -4.94 16.72
C ASP A 73 -2.10 -5.91 15.90
N VAL A 74 -0.78 -5.78 16.07
CA VAL A 74 0.25 -6.59 15.39
C VAL A 74 0.34 -8.06 15.89
N ARG A 75 -0.66 -8.55 16.62
CA ARG A 75 -0.66 -9.90 17.25
C ARG A 75 -1.26 -11.01 16.37
N LYS A 76 -1.85 -10.70 15.22
CA LYS A 76 -2.41 -11.67 14.25
C LYS A 76 -1.36 -12.10 13.21
N PRO A 77 -1.44 -13.32 12.63
CA PRO A 77 -0.28 -14.06 12.14
C PRO A 77 0.45 -13.37 10.98
N ILE A 78 1.75 -13.22 11.23
CA ILE A 78 2.75 -12.55 10.45
C ILE A 78 3.19 -13.50 9.34
N LYS A 79 2.87 -13.19 8.08
CA LYS A 79 3.61 -13.78 6.95
C LYS A 79 4.78 -12.85 6.63
N SER A 80 5.97 -13.23 7.09
CA SER A 80 7.21 -12.65 6.56
C SER A 80 7.48 -13.30 5.22
N ALA A 81 7.31 -12.55 4.14
CA ALA A 81 7.63 -12.99 2.79
C ALA A 81 8.51 -11.93 2.14
N GLY A 82 9.70 -12.32 1.67
CA GLY A 82 10.58 -11.43 0.88
C GLY A 82 10.99 -10.14 1.58
N GLY A 83 11.05 -10.09 2.91
CA GLY A 83 11.41 -8.86 3.67
C GLY A 83 10.23 -7.93 3.98
N PHE A 84 9.00 -8.37 3.77
CA PHE A 84 7.79 -7.63 4.14
C PHE A 84 7.12 -8.20 5.38
N TYR A 85 6.55 -7.30 6.18
CA TYR A 85 5.60 -7.60 7.24
C TYR A 85 4.20 -7.36 6.68
N ILE A 86 3.35 -8.38 6.74
CA ILE A 86 1.99 -8.36 6.20
C ILE A 86 0.99 -8.48 7.34
N PHE A 87 0.00 -7.57 7.38
CA PHE A 87 -1.05 -7.52 8.39
C PHE A 87 -2.37 -7.02 7.81
N ALA A 88 -3.47 -7.26 8.51
CA ALA A 88 -4.78 -6.71 8.16
C ALA A 88 -5.16 -5.59 9.14
N ALA A 89 -5.72 -4.50 8.61
CA ALA A 89 -6.32 -3.43 9.40
C ALA A 89 -7.52 -2.85 8.66
N LYS A 90 -8.54 -2.43 9.41
CA LYS A 90 -9.76 -1.87 8.83
C LYS A 90 -9.73 -0.34 8.90
N PRO A 91 -10.04 0.39 7.80
CA PRO A 91 -10.18 1.84 7.83
C PRO A 91 -11.40 2.25 8.66
N SER A 92 -11.37 3.48 9.17
CA SER A 92 -12.52 4.08 9.84
C SER A 92 -13.54 4.62 8.83
N GLU A 93 -13.08 5.04 7.66
CA GLU A 93 -13.92 5.55 6.58
C GLU A 93 -14.04 4.52 5.43
N ASN A 94 -15.28 4.09 5.13
CA ASN A 94 -15.51 3.14 4.06
C ASN A 94 -15.34 3.78 2.66
N GLY A 95 -14.78 3.01 1.72
CA GLY A 95 -14.82 3.32 0.28
C GLY A 95 -13.73 4.26 -0.25
N TYR A 96 -12.82 4.77 0.60
CA TYR A 96 -11.71 5.62 0.13
C TYR A 96 -10.43 4.83 -0.21
N ILE A 97 -10.28 3.64 0.35
CA ILE A 97 -9.10 2.81 0.14
C ILE A 97 -9.19 2.00 -1.16
N LYS A 98 -8.03 1.66 -1.73
CA LYS A 98 -7.94 0.85 -2.95
C LYS A 98 -6.77 -0.12 -2.87
N ALA A 99 -6.98 -1.37 -3.27
CA ALA A 99 -5.88 -2.31 -3.46
C ALA A 99 -4.99 -1.90 -4.63
N VAL A 100 -3.68 -1.98 -4.44
CA VAL A 100 -2.72 -1.77 -5.53
C VAL A 100 -2.88 -2.87 -6.58
N ARG A 101 -2.66 -2.52 -7.84
CA ARG A 101 -2.48 -3.49 -8.91
C ARG A 101 -1.01 -3.53 -9.26
N PHE A 102 -0.41 -4.71 -9.23
CA PHE A 102 0.97 -4.92 -9.63
C PHE A 102 1.01 -5.19 -11.14
N GLU A 103 1.85 -4.46 -11.86
CA GLU A 103 2.29 -4.92 -13.17
C GLU A 103 3.47 -5.89 -13.01
N THR A 104 3.49 -6.90 -13.86
CA THR A 104 4.50 -7.96 -13.87
C THR A 104 5.59 -7.73 -14.92
N GLN A 105 5.50 -6.64 -15.68
CA GLN A 105 6.49 -6.29 -16.69
C GLN A 105 7.82 -5.89 -16.04
N SER A 106 8.93 -6.25 -16.67
CA SER A 106 10.26 -5.89 -16.19
C SER A 106 10.50 -4.40 -16.36
N VAL A 107 10.90 -3.75 -15.27
CA VAL A 107 11.33 -2.35 -15.23
C VAL A 107 12.66 -2.22 -15.98
N GLN A 108 12.77 -1.21 -16.83
CA GLN A 108 13.99 -0.87 -17.56
C GLN A 108 14.75 0.27 -16.88
N VAL A 109 16.06 0.31 -17.10
CA VAL A 109 16.89 1.43 -16.65
C VAL A 109 16.41 2.72 -17.34
N GLY A 110 16.11 3.74 -16.53
CA GLY A 110 15.58 5.02 -17.02
C GLY A 110 14.06 5.14 -16.93
N ASP A 111 13.35 4.08 -16.55
CA ASP A 111 11.90 4.16 -16.33
C ASP A 111 11.58 5.15 -15.19
N PRO A 112 10.66 6.10 -15.40
CA PRO A 112 10.33 7.07 -14.37
C PRO A 112 9.55 6.40 -13.23
N VAL A 113 10.00 6.63 -12.00
CA VAL A 113 9.46 6.00 -10.79
C VAL A 113 8.81 7.05 -9.90
N HIS A 114 7.63 6.75 -9.36
CA HIS A 114 7.01 7.61 -8.35
C HIS A 114 7.29 7.03 -6.97
N SER A 115 7.80 7.87 -6.06
CA SER A 115 8.11 7.45 -4.69
C SER A 115 7.19 8.16 -3.70
N PHE A 116 6.66 7.41 -2.74
CA PHE A 116 5.89 7.94 -1.64
C PHE A 116 6.77 7.96 -0.39
N VAL A 117 6.99 9.16 0.13
CA VAL A 117 7.88 9.40 1.25
C VAL A 117 7.15 10.23 2.30
N PHE A 118 7.30 9.86 3.57
CA PHE A 118 6.74 10.61 4.69
C PHE A 118 7.88 11.25 5.49
N PRO A 119 8.41 12.40 5.03
CA PRO A 119 9.52 13.05 5.69
C PRO A 119 9.11 13.52 7.09
N ARG A 120 10.03 13.41 8.04
CA ARG A 120 9.95 14.01 9.37
C ARG A 120 11.19 14.86 9.59
N GLU A 121 11.08 15.83 10.50
CA GLU A 121 12.23 16.64 10.88
C GLU A 121 13.37 15.74 11.37
N GLY A 122 14.51 15.77 10.66
CA GLY A 122 15.68 14.93 10.94
C GLY A 122 15.68 13.50 10.37
N TYR A 123 14.61 13.02 9.70
CA TYR A 123 14.55 11.66 9.13
C TYR A 123 13.75 11.59 7.83
N ILE A 124 14.27 10.87 6.83
CA ILE A 124 13.53 10.53 5.60
C ILE A 124 13.48 9.01 5.48
N THR A 125 12.27 8.47 5.29
CA THR A 125 11.99 7.03 5.09
C THR A 125 11.35 6.84 3.70
N PRO A 126 12.16 6.80 2.63
CA PRO A 126 11.62 6.69 1.30
C PRO A 126 11.05 5.29 1.03
N THR A 127 9.88 5.22 0.37
CA THR A 127 9.37 4.00 -0.28
C THR A 127 9.16 4.30 -1.76
N GLY A 128 9.95 3.67 -2.63
CA GLY A 128 9.92 3.91 -4.08
C GLY A 128 9.18 2.82 -4.85
N TYR A 129 8.44 3.21 -5.90
CA TYR A 129 7.72 2.31 -6.79
C TYR A 129 8.16 2.52 -8.24
N CYS A 130 8.51 1.43 -8.93
CA CYS A 130 8.90 1.50 -10.34
C CYS A 130 7.69 1.64 -11.27
N ARG A 131 7.88 2.21 -12.48
CA ARG A 131 6.80 2.29 -13.47
C ARG A 131 6.46 0.90 -14.01
N GLY A 132 5.40 0.38 -13.42
CA GLY A 132 4.56 -0.70 -13.91
C GLY A 132 3.13 -0.39 -13.43
N SER A 133 2.55 0.64 -14.04
CA SER A 133 1.31 1.39 -13.77
C SER A 133 0.21 0.78 -12.86
N VAL A 134 -0.08 1.49 -11.77
CA VAL A 134 -1.43 1.52 -11.18
C VAL A 134 -2.32 2.35 -12.12
N ILE A 135 -3.02 1.67 -13.04
CA ILE A 135 -4.03 2.29 -13.91
C ILE A 135 -5.44 2.16 -13.31
N THR A 136 -6.16 3.29 -13.23
CA THR A 136 -7.62 3.31 -13.11
C THR A 136 -8.18 3.23 -14.54
N ILE A 137 -8.75 2.08 -14.91
CA ILE A 137 -9.51 1.95 -16.15
C ILE A 137 -10.89 2.56 -15.90
N VAL A 138 -11.20 3.66 -16.58
CA VAL A 138 -12.57 4.17 -16.69
C VAL A 138 -13.22 3.38 -17.82
N SER A 139 -14.21 2.55 -17.51
CA SER A 139 -14.99 1.83 -18.50
C SER A 139 -15.77 2.81 -19.38
N LYS A 140 -15.32 3.01 -20.62
CA LYS A 140 -16.23 3.40 -21.72
C LYS A 140 -16.73 2.11 -22.35
N GLY A 141 -18.06 2.01 -22.43
CA GLY A 141 -18.75 0.78 -22.81
C GLY A 141 -18.58 0.36 -24.28
N ILE A 142 -18.80 -0.95 -24.45
CA ILE A 142 -19.41 -1.70 -25.57
C ILE A 142 -18.70 -1.62 -26.94
N GLU A 143 -18.17 -2.77 -27.39
CA GLU A 143 -18.74 -3.60 -28.49
C GLU A 143 -18.00 -4.95 -28.56
N GLU A 144 -18.73 -6.06 -28.47
CA GLU A 144 -18.25 -7.41 -28.79
C GLU A 144 -18.14 -7.57 -30.32
N PRO A 145 -17.10 -8.23 -30.86
CA PRO A 145 -17.20 -8.88 -32.15
C PRO A 145 -17.41 -10.39 -31.98
N ALA A 146 -18.29 -10.89 -32.85
CA ALA A 146 -18.82 -12.23 -32.94
C ALA A 146 -17.76 -13.32 -33.17
N GLY A 147 -18.12 -14.54 -32.74
CA GLY A 147 -17.27 -15.72 -32.75
C GLY A 147 -16.82 -16.18 -34.15
N ALA A 148 -15.71 -16.91 -34.15
CA ALA A 148 -15.17 -17.61 -35.31
C ALA A 148 -15.30 -19.12 -35.11
N GLU A 149 -15.95 -19.78 -36.07
CA GLU A 149 -16.10 -21.23 -36.22
C GLU A 149 -14.76 -21.92 -36.54
N PRO A 150 -14.61 -23.24 -36.28
CA PRO A 150 -13.34 -23.94 -36.39
C PRO A 150 -13.01 -24.30 -37.85
N GLN A 151 -11.74 -24.18 -38.22
CA GLN A 151 -11.23 -24.57 -39.55
C GLN A 151 -11.00 -26.08 -39.62
N VAL A 152 -11.48 -26.69 -40.71
CA VAL A 152 -11.26 -28.10 -41.08
C VAL A 152 -10.00 -28.18 -41.96
N GLU A 153 -9.16 -29.18 -41.66
CA GLU A 153 -7.94 -29.55 -42.39
C GLU A 153 -8.20 -30.04 -43.82
N GLU A 154 -7.30 -29.68 -44.74
CA GLU A 154 -6.69 -30.63 -45.68
C GLU A 154 -5.29 -30.15 -46.11
#